data_AF-A0A9E7FI02-F1
#
_entry.id   AF-A0A9E7FI02-F1
#
_cell.length_a   1.000
_cell.length_b   1.000
_cell.length_c   1.000
_cell.angle_alpha   90.00
_cell.angle_beta   90.00
_cell.angle_gamma   90.00
#
_symmetry.space_group_name_H-M   'P 1'
#
loop_
_entity.id
_entity.type
_entity.pdbx_description
1 polymer ?
#
loop_
_entity_poly.entity_id
_entity_poly.type
_entity_poly.pdbx_seq_one_letter_code
_entity_poly.pdbx_strand_id
1 'polypeptide(L)'
;MIVTLNAYNVVAARCAAEYLEMTEDVEKGNLIYKIEVFLNSSVLRSWKDSIIVLQATKSLLPWSEELKVAGRCVDCIASKTSVDPTNINWSYTYNRKLAASDEIVEIQQRMHTVPNDWWVEDICELDVDLYKRVMVAVKSKGRMSSDMIGEALKAYAVRWLPDSYDALVADDYMKRNRTLVETIVSLLPPDKCSGCSCRFLLKLLKVVILVGAGDTLKEELINRISMQFHKASVKDLLIPAKSGGDTIYDVHLVQILVGKFMVHVSSSHDINFVDKSESRFVEINTEDKTLLPLGKLVDGYLAEIASDPNLSISSFVDLIKSIPDAARPGHDGLYMAIDIYLKEHPNLSKAEKKRICGLMDVKKLSAEASIHAAQNELLPLRVVVQVLFFERLKASTGVSAPTSDAPRDASMSRATLEEDWEGRASEHHNSLKQQLGSLKIKGDKCRNSDEMKCRSTKEKSSGLLLPSRSRRIFDKLWVGKGQGETIKSSETSGSSQSPPICVKPGEAKSSVMGTVAMA
;
A
#
# COMPACT_ATOMS: atom_id res chain seq x y z
N MET A 1 16.58 -23.08 45.26
CA MET A 1 16.24 -22.08 44.23
C MET A 1 14.95 -22.54 43.57
N ILE A 2 13.90 -21.71 43.53
CA ILE A 2 12.62 -22.04 42.88
C ILE A 2 12.64 -21.43 41.48
N VAL A 3 12.38 -22.22 40.45
CA VAL A 3 12.28 -21.75 39.06
C VAL A 3 10.82 -21.75 38.64
N THR A 4 10.29 -20.57 38.35
CA THR A 4 8.90 -20.42 37.85
C THR A 4 8.89 -20.46 36.33
N LEU A 5 8.16 -21.41 35.75
CA LEU A 5 7.98 -21.52 34.30
C LEU A 5 6.95 -20.51 33.79
N ASN A 6 7.26 -19.86 32.68
CA ASN A 6 6.38 -18.92 31.96
C ASN A 6 6.67 -18.97 30.45
N ALA A 7 5.91 -18.21 29.66
CA ALA A 7 6.03 -18.18 28.20
C ALA A 7 7.43 -17.76 27.69
N TYR A 8 8.19 -16.98 28.46
CA TYR A 8 9.51 -16.48 28.04
C TYR A 8 10.63 -17.49 28.26
N ASN A 9 10.52 -18.35 29.26
CA ASN A 9 11.60 -19.28 29.64
C ASN A 9 11.30 -20.76 29.36
N VAL A 10 10.05 -21.12 29.05
CA VAL A 10 9.63 -22.53 28.88
C VAL A 10 10.37 -23.24 27.74
N VAL A 11 10.70 -22.56 26.64
CA VAL A 11 11.43 -23.17 25.52
C VAL A 11 12.86 -23.52 25.93
N ALA A 12 13.56 -22.61 26.61
CA ALA A 12 14.90 -22.85 27.11
C ALA A 12 14.91 -23.97 28.15
N ALA A 13 13.93 -23.98 29.06
CA ALA A 13 13.76 -25.06 30.03
C ALA A 13 13.49 -26.41 29.34
N ARG A 14 12.65 -26.45 28.29
CA ARG A 14 12.34 -27.66 27.53
C ARG A 14 13.58 -28.21 26.83
N CYS A 15 14.38 -27.33 26.23
CA CYS A 15 15.64 -27.66 25.57
C CYS A 15 16.65 -28.22 26.60
N ALA A 16 16.89 -27.51 27.70
CA ALA A 16 17.82 -27.96 28.74
C ALA A 16 17.39 -29.30 29.37
N ALA A 17 16.09 -29.50 29.59
CA ALA A 17 15.55 -30.76 30.10
C ALA A 17 15.78 -31.92 29.13
N GLU A 18 15.67 -31.69 27.81
CA GLU A 18 16.01 -32.69 26.80
C GLU A 18 17.49 -33.06 26.85
N TYR A 19 18.37 -32.06 26.88
CA TYR A 19 19.83 -32.27 26.92
C TYR A 19 20.29 -33.10 28.10
N LEU A 20 19.65 -32.86 29.25
CA LEU A 20 19.95 -33.54 30.51
C LEU A 20 19.19 -34.86 30.64
N GLU A 21 18.46 -35.29 29.61
CA GLU A 21 17.69 -36.53 29.57
C GLU A 21 16.75 -36.66 30.78
N MET A 22 16.09 -35.55 31.15
CA MET A 22 15.18 -35.46 32.29
C MET A 22 13.81 -36.10 31.98
N THR A 23 13.83 -37.39 31.68
CA THR A 23 12.67 -38.20 31.25
C THR A 23 11.97 -38.88 32.43
N GLU A 24 10.75 -39.36 32.18
CA GLU A 24 9.97 -40.14 33.15
C GLU A 24 10.59 -41.52 33.44
N ASP A 25 11.52 -41.99 32.61
CA ASP A 25 12.21 -43.27 32.81
C ASP A 25 13.20 -43.21 33.99
N VAL A 26 13.70 -42.00 34.30
CA VAL A 26 14.61 -41.75 35.42
C VAL A 26 13.82 -41.54 36.71
N GLU A 27 12.82 -40.66 36.70
CA GLU A 27 11.99 -40.35 37.87
C GLU A 27 10.60 -39.88 37.43
N LYS A 28 9.55 -40.27 38.16
CA LYS A 28 8.18 -39.82 37.87
C LYS A 28 8.00 -38.33 38.15
N GLY A 29 7.36 -37.62 37.23
CA GLY A 29 7.16 -36.19 37.32
C GLY A 29 8.45 -35.40 37.08
N ASN A 30 9.29 -35.90 36.18
CA ASN A 30 10.49 -35.21 35.74
C ASN A 30 10.15 -33.95 34.94
N LEU A 31 11.19 -33.16 34.66
CA LEU A 31 11.02 -31.81 34.13
C LEU A 31 10.40 -31.81 32.73
N ILE A 32 10.75 -32.77 31.86
CA ILE A 32 10.15 -32.87 30.51
C ILE A 32 8.64 -33.04 30.62
N TYR A 33 8.16 -34.00 31.40
CA TYR A 33 6.72 -34.24 31.58
C TYR A 33 6.00 -33.02 32.15
N LYS A 34 6.56 -32.38 33.19
CA LYS A 34 5.97 -31.17 33.79
C LYS A 34 5.88 -30.01 32.79
N ILE A 35 6.92 -29.82 31.97
CA ILE A 35 6.92 -28.81 30.92
C ILE A 35 5.88 -29.15 29.85
N GLU A 36 5.76 -30.40 29.42
CA GLU A 36 4.76 -30.82 28.44
C GLU A 36 3.32 -30.60 28.94
N VAL A 37 3.06 -30.88 30.22
CA VAL A 37 1.78 -30.57 30.86
C VAL A 37 1.54 -29.06 30.86
N PHE A 38 2.53 -28.25 31.24
CA PHE A 38 2.40 -26.79 31.25
C PHE A 38 2.16 -26.20 29.84
N LEU A 39 2.89 -26.69 28.83
CA LEU A 39 2.72 -26.28 27.44
C LEU A 39 1.29 -26.56 26.95
N ASN A 40 0.77 -27.75 27.21
CA ASN A 40 -0.58 -28.16 26.78
C ASN A 40 -1.72 -27.49 27.54
N SER A 41 -1.56 -27.32 28.85
CA SER A 41 -2.64 -26.83 29.72
C SER A 41 -2.71 -25.31 29.81
N SER A 42 -1.59 -24.61 29.64
CA SER A 42 -1.51 -23.16 29.84
C SER A 42 -1.10 -22.43 28.55
N VAL A 43 0.13 -22.64 28.08
CA VAL A 43 0.72 -21.88 26.96
C VAL A 43 -0.13 -22.00 25.69
N LEU A 44 -0.41 -23.23 25.24
CA LEU A 44 -1.16 -23.49 24.02
C LEU A 44 -2.66 -23.16 24.18
N ARG A 45 -3.15 -22.86 25.38
CA ARG A 45 -4.51 -22.36 25.59
C ARG A 45 -4.59 -20.83 25.52
N SER A 46 -3.51 -20.14 25.89
CA SER A 46 -3.40 -18.68 25.84
C SER A 46 -2.98 -18.19 24.45
N TRP A 47 -3.65 -17.16 23.91
CA TRP A 47 -3.28 -16.55 22.62
C TRP A 47 -1.89 -15.91 22.68
N LYS A 48 -1.68 -15.03 23.67
CA LYS A 48 -0.44 -14.28 23.86
C LYS A 48 0.75 -15.18 24.17
N ASP A 49 0.58 -16.14 25.06
CA ASP A 49 1.70 -17.02 25.45
C ASP A 49 2.14 -17.92 24.29
N SER A 50 1.20 -18.35 23.43
CA SER A 50 1.54 -19.11 22.21
C SER A 50 2.41 -18.30 21.25
N ILE A 51 2.18 -16.98 21.13
CA ILE A 51 2.98 -16.07 20.29
C ILE A 51 4.35 -15.81 20.91
N ILE A 52 4.40 -15.53 22.22
CA ILE A 52 5.66 -15.29 22.95
C ILE A 52 6.56 -16.54 22.86
N VAL A 53 6.00 -17.73 23.10
CA VAL A 53 6.74 -18.98 22.99
C VAL A 53 7.24 -19.21 21.57
N LEU A 54 6.41 -18.93 20.55
CA LEU A 54 6.83 -19.02 19.15
C LEU A 54 8.02 -18.09 18.86
N GLN A 55 8.00 -16.85 19.33
CA GLN A 55 9.13 -15.92 19.18
C GLN A 55 10.40 -16.42 19.87
N ALA A 56 10.27 -17.00 21.08
CA ALA A 56 11.39 -17.54 21.85
C ALA A 56 12.03 -18.78 21.19
N THR A 57 11.32 -19.50 20.30
CA THR A 57 11.91 -20.66 19.58
C THR A 57 13.09 -20.28 18.69
N LYS A 58 13.09 -19.06 18.12
CA LYS A 58 14.10 -18.64 17.16
C LYS A 58 15.52 -18.65 17.72
N SER A 59 15.71 -18.34 18.99
CA SER A 59 17.03 -18.31 19.64
C SER A 59 17.57 -19.69 20.03
N LEU A 60 16.75 -20.74 19.88
CA LEU A 60 17.04 -22.11 20.35
C LEU A 60 16.96 -23.15 19.22
N LEU A 61 17.14 -22.70 17.97
CA LEU A 61 17.29 -23.59 16.83
C LEU A 61 18.62 -24.36 16.92
N PRO A 62 18.66 -25.66 16.52
CA PRO A 62 17.57 -26.43 15.90
C PRO A 62 16.61 -27.12 16.89
N TRP A 63 16.94 -27.18 18.17
CA TRP A 63 16.22 -28.01 19.16
C TRP A 63 14.75 -27.65 19.29
N SER A 64 14.39 -26.37 19.21
CA SER A 64 12.98 -25.97 19.27
C SER A 64 12.12 -26.57 18.13
N GLU A 65 12.72 -26.89 16.98
CA GLU A 65 12.06 -27.59 15.87
C GLU A 65 12.01 -29.10 16.09
N GLU A 66 13.13 -29.69 16.50
CA GLU A 66 13.23 -31.14 16.77
C GLU A 66 12.25 -31.57 17.87
N LEU A 67 12.09 -30.72 18.89
CA LEU A 67 11.13 -30.89 19.98
C LEU A 67 9.71 -30.46 19.61
N LYS A 68 9.48 -30.04 18.35
CA LYS A 68 8.18 -29.66 17.77
C LYS A 68 7.45 -28.53 18.50
N VAL A 69 8.15 -27.74 19.33
CA VAL A 69 7.56 -26.64 20.08
C VAL A 69 7.07 -25.56 19.12
N ALA A 70 7.90 -25.17 18.15
CA ALA A 70 7.55 -24.15 17.15
C ALA A 70 6.31 -24.56 16.33
N GLY A 71 6.30 -25.80 15.82
CA GLY A 71 5.17 -26.33 15.03
C GLY A 71 3.86 -26.33 15.82
N ARG A 72 3.88 -26.77 17.09
CA ARG A 72 2.69 -26.76 17.96
C ARG A 72 2.16 -25.36 18.23
N CYS A 73 3.03 -24.38 18.42
CA CYS A 73 2.63 -22.98 18.56
C CYS A 73 2.00 -22.43 17.26
N VAL A 74 2.59 -22.73 16.10
CA VAL A 74 2.04 -22.33 14.79
C VAL A 74 0.65 -22.92 14.57
N ASP A 75 0.47 -24.22 14.81
CA ASP A 75 -0.82 -24.91 14.66
C ASP A 75 -1.87 -24.36 15.64
N CYS A 76 -1.46 -24.09 16.88
CA CYS A 76 -2.31 -23.49 17.89
C CYS A 76 -2.78 -22.09 17.45
N ILE A 77 -1.86 -21.22 17.05
CA ILE A 77 -2.17 -19.87 16.58
C ILE A 77 -3.13 -19.95 15.39
N ALA A 78 -2.81 -20.77 14.38
CA ALA A 78 -3.66 -20.94 13.22
C ALA A 78 -5.07 -21.42 13.59
N SER A 79 -5.20 -22.39 14.52
CA SER A 79 -6.51 -22.85 14.98
C SER A 79 -7.32 -21.75 15.69
N LYS A 80 -6.68 -20.92 16.52
CA LYS A 80 -7.32 -19.82 17.24
C LYS A 80 -7.79 -18.69 16.31
N THR A 81 -7.03 -18.37 15.26
CA THR A 81 -7.48 -17.37 14.27
C THR A 81 -8.77 -17.76 13.56
N SER A 82 -9.08 -19.06 13.50
CA SER A 82 -10.28 -19.58 12.85
C SER A 82 -11.50 -19.68 13.77
N VAL A 83 -11.41 -19.22 15.02
CA VAL A 83 -12.52 -19.21 15.96
C VAL A 83 -13.42 -18.02 15.67
N ASP A 84 -14.73 -18.27 15.67
CA ASP A 84 -15.73 -17.22 15.51
C ASP A 84 -15.50 -16.11 16.56
N PRO A 85 -15.42 -14.83 16.16
CA PRO A 85 -15.21 -13.72 17.06
C PRO A 85 -16.15 -13.67 18.27
N THR A 86 -17.37 -14.19 18.13
CA THR A 86 -18.34 -14.29 19.24
C THR A 86 -17.88 -15.21 20.38
N ASN A 87 -17.03 -16.20 20.08
CA ASN A 87 -16.52 -17.19 21.04
C ASN A 87 -15.16 -16.82 21.63
N ILE A 88 -14.66 -15.61 21.34
CA ILE A 88 -13.34 -15.17 21.80
C ILE A 88 -13.42 -14.69 23.24
N ASN A 89 -12.75 -15.43 24.12
CA ASN A 89 -12.66 -15.14 25.55
C ASN A 89 -11.22 -14.85 26.03
N TRP A 90 -10.25 -14.84 25.12
CA TRP A 90 -8.84 -14.57 25.41
C TRP A 90 -8.46 -13.11 25.10
N SER A 91 -7.40 -12.62 25.75
CA SER A 91 -6.88 -11.28 25.52
C SER A 91 -6.15 -11.15 24.18
N TYR A 92 -6.38 -10.04 23.48
CA TYR A 92 -5.74 -9.69 22.21
C TYR A 92 -5.39 -8.20 22.15
N THR A 93 -4.40 -7.82 21.34
CA THR A 93 -4.13 -6.40 21.07
C THR A 93 -4.99 -5.93 19.91
N TYR A 94 -5.73 -4.84 20.09
CA TYR A 94 -6.44 -4.19 18.98
C TYR A 94 -6.39 -2.67 19.12
N ASN A 95 -5.57 -2.02 18.30
CA ASN A 95 -5.29 -0.59 18.33
C ASN A 95 -5.64 0.13 17.02
N ARG A 96 -6.54 -0.43 16.19
CA ARG A 96 -6.82 0.10 14.85
C ARG A 96 -7.63 1.42 14.89
N LYS A 97 -6.96 2.54 15.23
CA LYS A 97 -7.28 3.88 14.71
C LYS A 97 -6.57 4.02 13.35
N LEU A 98 -7.09 3.37 12.32
CA LEU A 98 -6.74 3.68 10.93
C LEU A 98 -7.93 4.42 10.31
N ALA A 99 -7.74 5.71 10.08
CA ALA A 99 -8.56 6.58 9.22
C ALA A 99 -10.04 6.77 9.64
N ALA A 100 -10.30 7.36 10.80
CA ALA A 100 -11.50 8.18 11.00
C ALA A 100 -11.18 9.30 11.99
N SER A 101 -11.56 10.50 11.58
CA SER A 101 -11.30 11.81 12.18
C SER A 101 -11.86 11.96 13.60
N ASP A 102 -11.44 13.04 14.25
CA ASP A 102 -11.87 13.51 15.57
C ASP A 102 -13.36 13.31 15.88
N GLU A 103 -13.67 12.39 16.79
CA GLU A 103 -14.84 12.43 17.67
C GLU A 103 -14.53 11.54 18.88
N ILE A 104 -13.88 12.13 19.88
CA ILE A 104 -13.39 11.44 21.09
C ILE A 104 -14.52 11.09 22.08
N VAL A 105 -15.79 11.31 21.74
CA VAL A 105 -16.90 11.23 22.72
C VAL A 105 -17.87 10.06 22.52
N GLU A 106 -17.89 9.35 21.38
CA GLU A 106 -18.84 8.22 21.16
C GLU A 106 -18.23 6.80 21.16
N ILE A 107 -16.92 6.67 21.39
CA ILE A 107 -16.20 5.37 21.25
C ILE A 107 -16.55 4.36 22.37
N GLN A 108 -17.09 4.81 23.51
CA GLN A 108 -17.34 3.93 24.67
C GLN A 108 -18.59 3.04 24.53
N GLN A 109 -19.50 3.30 23.59
CA GLN A 109 -20.80 2.59 23.54
C GLN A 109 -20.91 1.46 22.49
N ARG A 110 -19.86 1.20 21.68
CA ARG A 110 -19.85 0.11 20.67
C ARG A 110 -19.03 -1.14 21.06
N MET A 111 -18.51 -1.23 22.28
CA MET A 111 -17.68 -2.36 22.71
C MET A 111 -18.48 -3.58 23.17
N HIS A 112 -19.12 -4.30 22.24
CA HIS A 112 -19.67 -5.63 22.55
C HIS A 112 -19.40 -6.72 21.51
N THR A 113 -18.79 -6.41 20.35
CA THR A 113 -18.43 -7.44 19.37
C THR A 113 -16.93 -7.39 19.05
N VAL A 114 -16.29 -8.56 19.15
CA VAL A 114 -14.87 -8.71 18.79
C VAL A 114 -14.72 -8.50 17.28
N PRO A 115 -13.80 -7.65 16.82
CA PRO A 115 -13.57 -7.44 15.39
C PRO A 115 -13.12 -8.71 14.68
N ASN A 116 -13.48 -8.90 13.41
CA ASN A 116 -13.06 -10.08 12.64
C ASN A 116 -11.53 -10.18 12.45
N ASP A 117 -10.82 -9.05 12.54
CA ASP A 117 -9.37 -8.92 12.34
C ASP A 117 -8.58 -8.79 13.67
N TRP A 118 -9.20 -9.11 14.80
CA TRP A 118 -8.64 -8.99 16.16
C TRP A 118 -7.22 -9.55 16.34
N TRP A 119 -6.84 -10.57 15.57
CA TRP A 119 -5.58 -11.29 15.66
C TRP A 119 -4.45 -10.66 14.81
N VAL A 120 -4.80 -9.80 13.85
CA VAL A 120 -3.87 -9.34 12.81
C VAL A 120 -2.71 -8.56 13.40
N GLU A 121 -2.96 -7.65 14.35
CA GLU A 121 -1.93 -6.82 14.94
C GLU A 121 -0.86 -7.64 15.65
N ASP A 122 -1.27 -8.65 16.42
CA ASP A 122 -0.38 -9.51 17.18
C ASP A 122 0.52 -10.39 16.29
N ILE A 123 -0.06 -11.04 15.27
CA ILE A 123 0.71 -11.87 14.33
C ILE A 123 1.70 -11.06 13.51
N CYS A 124 1.35 -9.81 13.28
CA CYS A 124 2.15 -8.91 12.47
C CYS A 124 3.46 -8.49 13.21
N GLU A 125 3.59 -8.76 14.52
CA GLU A 125 4.83 -8.59 15.32
C GLU A 125 5.86 -9.68 15.09
N LEU A 126 5.48 -10.76 14.42
CA LEU A 126 6.40 -11.83 14.09
C LEU A 126 7.41 -11.39 13.01
N ASP A 127 8.65 -11.82 13.18
CA ASP A 127 9.66 -11.78 12.12
C ASP A 127 9.18 -12.56 10.88
N VAL A 128 9.72 -12.20 9.71
CA VAL A 128 9.27 -12.70 8.39
C VAL A 128 9.14 -14.22 8.30
N ASP A 129 10.09 -14.97 8.86
CA ASP A 129 10.08 -16.43 8.80
C ASP A 129 8.95 -17.04 9.65
N LEU A 130 8.74 -16.51 10.85
CA LEU A 130 7.67 -16.96 11.75
C LEU A 130 6.30 -16.52 11.21
N TYR A 131 6.20 -15.28 10.72
CA TYR A 131 5.00 -14.78 10.05
C TYR A 131 4.62 -15.66 8.86
N LYS A 132 5.57 -16.02 8.00
CA LYS A 132 5.35 -16.93 6.87
C LYS A 132 4.78 -18.26 7.32
N ARG A 133 5.38 -18.89 8.34
CA ARG A 133 4.93 -20.18 8.85
C ARG A 133 3.51 -20.12 9.42
N VAL A 134 3.22 -19.08 10.21
CA VAL A 134 1.87 -18.86 10.74
C VAL A 134 0.87 -18.65 9.62
N MET A 135 1.15 -17.77 8.65
CA MET A 135 0.23 -17.50 7.56
C MET A 135 0.02 -18.69 6.63
N VAL A 136 1.05 -19.52 6.38
CA VAL A 136 0.89 -20.80 5.66
C VAL A 136 -0.06 -21.73 6.42
N ALA A 137 0.11 -21.85 7.74
CA ALA A 137 -0.78 -22.68 8.56
C ALA A 137 -2.22 -22.13 8.57
N VAL A 138 -2.41 -20.82 8.74
CA VAL A 138 -3.72 -20.15 8.66
C VAL A 138 -4.41 -20.43 7.32
N LYS A 139 -3.69 -20.27 6.21
CA LYS A 139 -4.19 -20.58 4.86
C LYS A 139 -4.58 -22.06 4.73
N SER A 140 -3.75 -22.97 5.24
CA SER A 140 -3.99 -24.42 5.15
C SER A 140 -5.24 -24.88 5.91
N LYS A 141 -5.66 -24.14 6.95
CA LYS A 141 -6.91 -24.44 7.67
C LYS A 141 -8.16 -24.11 6.84
N GLY A 142 -8.06 -23.26 5.82
CA GLY A 142 -9.14 -22.98 4.86
C GLY A 142 -10.39 -22.29 5.43
N ARG A 143 -10.37 -21.85 6.69
CA ARG A 143 -11.52 -21.21 7.37
C ARG A 143 -11.55 -19.68 7.23
N MET A 144 -10.48 -19.11 6.71
CA MET A 144 -10.32 -17.66 6.61
C MET A 144 -10.64 -17.17 5.21
N SER A 145 -11.40 -16.09 5.10
CA SER A 145 -11.71 -15.49 3.79
C SER A 145 -10.43 -14.93 3.14
N SER A 146 -10.38 -14.99 1.81
CA SER A 146 -9.30 -14.40 1.02
C SER A 146 -9.10 -12.92 1.38
N ASP A 147 -10.18 -12.18 1.66
CA ASP A 147 -10.14 -10.75 2.02
C ASP A 147 -9.47 -10.51 3.38
N MET A 148 -9.76 -11.34 4.37
CA MET A 148 -9.12 -11.26 5.68
C MET A 148 -7.62 -11.58 5.58
N ILE A 149 -7.25 -12.58 4.79
CA ILE A 149 -5.83 -12.90 4.53
C ILE A 149 -5.13 -11.70 3.88
N GLY A 150 -5.74 -11.08 2.86
CA GLY A 150 -5.11 -9.94 2.20
C GLY A 150 -5.03 -8.68 3.07
N GLU A 151 -6.02 -8.42 3.93
CA GLU A 151 -5.91 -7.33 4.92
C GLU A 151 -4.82 -7.61 5.96
N ALA A 152 -4.62 -8.87 6.38
CA ALA A 152 -3.51 -9.23 7.25
C ALA A 152 -2.14 -9.03 6.57
N LEU A 153 -2.03 -9.41 5.29
CA LEU A 153 -0.80 -9.20 4.50
C LEU A 153 -0.52 -7.72 4.26
N LYS A 154 -1.55 -6.92 4.01
CA LYS A 154 -1.45 -5.47 3.87
C LYS A 154 -1.01 -4.82 5.18
N ALA A 155 -1.57 -5.23 6.32
CA ALA A 155 -1.12 -4.75 7.62
C ALA A 155 0.36 -5.08 7.87
N TYR A 156 0.81 -6.28 7.48
CA TYR A 156 2.20 -6.69 7.56
C TYR A 156 3.13 -5.87 6.65
N ALA A 157 2.72 -5.67 5.40
CA ALA A 157 3.43 -4.83 4.44
C ALA A 157 3.61 -3.40 4.97
N VAL A 158 2.53 -2.78 5.47
CA VAL A 158 2.53 -1.43 6.03
C VAL A 158 3.49 -1.30 7.22
N ARG A 159 3.62 -2.34 8.02
CA ARG A 159 4.48 -2.33 9.20
C ARG A 159 5.96 -2.46 8.84
N TRP A 160 6.28 -3.35 7.92
CA TRP A 160 7.65 -3.82 7.72
C TRP A 160 8.32 -3.29 6.46
N LEU A 161 7.55 -2.88 5.44
CA LEU A 161 8.10 -2.23 4.26
C LEU A 161 8.27 -0.73 4.50
N PRO A 162 9.41 -0.14 4.10
CA PRO A 162 9.60 1.31 4.16
C PRO A 162 8.60 2.07 3.28
N ASP A 163 8.14 3.22 3.78
CA ASP A 163 7.22 4.10 3.04
C ASP A 163 7.91 5.01 2.01
N SER A 164 9.23 5.19 2.11
CA SER A 164 10.01 6.07 1.23
C SER A 164 10.86 5.31 0.22
N TYR A 165 10.97 5.86 -0.99
CA TYR A 165 11.80 5.30 -2.06
C TYR A 165 13.26 5.15 -1.63
N ASP A 166 13.84 6.17 -1.01
CA ASP A 166 15.24 6.14 -0.58
C ASP A 166 15.51 5.00 0.43
N ALA A 167 14.55 4.73 1.34
CA ALA A 167 14.68 3.66 2.30
C ALA A 167 14.39 2.27 1.70
N LEU A 168 13.60 2.20 0.62
CA LEU A 168 13.38 0.96 -0.12
C LEU A 168 14.62 0.54 -0.88
N VAL A 169 15.31 1.50 -1.50
CA VAL A 169 16.45 1.30 -2.41
C VAL A 169 17.80 1.35 -1.68
N ALA A 170 17.85 1.77 -0.42
CA ALA A 170 19.05 1.74 0.40
C ALA A 170 19.65 0.31 0.48
N ASP A 171 20.90 0.17 0.02
CA ASP A 171 21.60 -1.12 -0.10
C ASP A 171 21.56 -1.98 1.17
N ASP A 172 21.63 -1.34 2.34
CA ASP A 172 21.61 -1.99 3.65
C ASP A 172 20.30 -2.77 3.93
N TYR A 173 19.18 -2.34 3.32
CA TYR A 173 17.85 -2.92 3.55
C TYR A 173 17.29 -3.65 2.33
N MET A 174 17.90 -3.49 1.15
CA MET A 174 17.42 -4.07 -0.11
C MET A 174 17.20 -5.58 -0.03
N LYS A 175 18.16 -6.35 0.50
CA LYS A 175 18.01 -7.82 0.66
C LYS A 175 16.85 -8.19 1.57
N ARG A 176 16.68 -7.47 2.69
CA ARG A 176 15.58 -7.70 3.64
C ARG A 176 14.24 -7.35 3.01
N ASN A 177 14.13 -6.19 2.38
CA ASN A 177 12.93 -5.74 1.68
C ASN A 177 12.54 -6.73 0.57
N ARG A 178 13.54 -7.29 -0.11
CA ARG A 178 13.36 -8.33 -1.12
C ARG A 178 12.73 -9.58 -0.50
N THR A 179 13.33 -10.15 0.53
CA THR A 179 12.76 -11.34 1.19
C THR A 179 11.37 -11.09 1.77
N LEU A 180 11.12 -9.88 2.29
CA LEU A 180 9.80 -9.48 2.79
C LEU A 180 8.75 -9.46 1.67
N VAL A 181 9.03 -8.79 0.55
CA VAL A 181 8.06 -8.70 -0.55
C VAL A 181 7.86 -10.05 -1.24
N GLU A 182 8.92 -10.84 -1.41
CA GLU A 182 8.85 -12.23 -1.92
C GLU A 182 7.94 -13.08 -1.04
N THR A 183 8.08 -12.95 0.28
CA THR A 183 7.24 -13.67 1.25
C THR A 183 5.78 -13.22 1.16
N ILE A 184 5.50 -11.91 1.17
CA ILE A 184 4.14 -11.38 1.07
C ILE A 184 3.46 -11.84 -0.22
N VAL A 185 4.15 -11.76 -1.36
CA VAL A 185 3.62 -12.20 -2.67
C VAL A 185 3.34 -13.72 -2.65
N SER A 186 4.23 -14.53 -2.08
CA SER A 186 4.01 -15.99 -1.95
C SER A 186 2.82 -16.36 -1.06
N LEU A 187 2.43 -15.47 -0.15
CA LEU A 187 1.32 -15.67 0.77
C LEU A 187 -0.01 -15.15 0.24
N LEU A 188 -0.04 -14.46 -0.91
CA LEU A 188 -1.29 -13.97 -1.49
C LEU A 188 -2.32 -15.11 -1.68
N PRO A 189 -3.63 -14.83 -1.50
CA PRO A 189 -4.67 -15.82 -1.72
C PRO A 189 -4.60 -16.44 -3.13
N PRO A 190 -4.94 -17.73 -3.31
CA PRO A 190 -4.92 -18.36 -4.62
C PRO A 190 -5.91 -17.71 -5.59
N ASP A 191 -7.04 -17.22 -5.08
CA ASP A 191 -8.02 -16.47 -5.84
C ASP A 191 -7.41 -15.18 -6.39
N LYS A 192 -7.33 -15.07 -7.72
CA LYS A 192 -6.69 -13.93 -8.39
C LYS A 192 -7.54 -12.66 -8.39
N CYS A 193 -8.86 -12.80 -8.21
CA CYS A 193 -9.84 -11.71 -8.26
C CYS A 193 -10.30 -11.19 -6.89
N SER A 194 -10.02 -11.93 -5.81
CA SER A 194 -10.48 -11.62 -4.46
C SER A 194 -9.30 -11.58 -3.49
N GLY A 195 -9.52 -11.01 -2.31
CA GLY A 195 -8.54 -11.02 -1.24
C GLY A 195 -7.70 -9.78 -1.11
N CYS A 196 -7.27 -9.15 -2.21
CA CYS A 196 -6.40 -7.99 -2.17
C CYS A 196 -6.90 -6.87 -3.08
N SER A 197 -6.94 -5.64 -2.56
CA SER A 197 -7.28 -4.47 -3.37
C SER A 197 -6.26 -4.22 -4.49
N CYS A 198 -6.73 -3.77 -5.66
CA CYS A 198 -5.88 -3.40 -6.80
C CYS A 198 -4.79 -2.38 -6.41
N ARG A 199 -5.15 -1.38 -5.59
CA ARG A 199 -4.21 -0.40 -5.02
C ARG A 199 -3.09 -1.06 -4.22
N PHE A 200 -3.40 -2.04 -3.37
CA PHE A 200 -2.38 -2.76 -2.61
C PHE A 200 -1.44 -3.56 -3.53
N LEU A 201 -1.99 -4.26 -4.54
CA LEU A 201 -1.18 -5.00 -5.50
C LEU A 201 -0.28 -4.10 -6.35
N LEU A 202 -0.78 -2.95 -6.80
CA LEU A 202 0.02 -1.94 -7.52
C LEU A 202 1.16 -1.39 -6.65
N LYS A 203 0.91 -1.14 -5.36
CA LYS A 203 1.96 -0.76 -4.41
C LYS A 203 3.00 -1.88 -4.24
N LEU A 204 2.59 -3.14 -4.13
CA LEU A 204 3.52 -4.28 -4.08
C LEU A 204 4.34 -4.40 -5.39
N LEU A 205 3.72 -4.20 -6.55
CA LEU A 205 4.40 -4.24 -7.85
C LEU A 205 5.48 -3.15 -7.92
N LYS A 206 5.17 -1.93 -7.45
CA LYS A 206 6.17 -0.86 -7.32
C LYS A 206 7.37 -1.32 -6.49
N VAL A 207 7.13 -1.88 -5.29
CA VAL A 207 8.20 -2.38 -4.42
C VAL A 207 9.02 -3.49 -5.09
N VAL A 208 8.37 -4.46 -5.75
CA VAL A 208 9.04 -5.54 -6.50
C VAL A 208 9.97 -4.99 -7.57
N ILE A 209 9.52 -3.99 -8.34
CA ILE A 209 10.33 -3.35 -9.39
C ILE A 209 11.53 -2.61 -8.80
N LEU A 210 11.32 -1.86 -7.72
CA LEU A 210 12.37 -1.06 -7.08
C LEU A 210 13.45 -1.92 -6.42
N VAL A 211 13.04 -2.99 -5.74
CA VAL A 211 13.95 -3.88 -5.03
C VAL A 211 14.61 -4.91 -5.97
N GLY A 212 14.16 -4.99 -7.23
CA GLY A 212 14.64 -5.96 -8.19
C GLY A 212 14.30 -7.40 -7.79
N ALA A 213 13.11 -7.63 -7.24
CA ALA A 213 12.60 -8.97 -6.97
C ALA A 213 12.21 -9.65 -8.30
N GLY A 214 12.50 -10.96 -8.41
CA GLY A 214 12.55 -11.68 -9.70
C GLY A 214 11.32 -11.55 -10.60
N ASP A 215 11.53 -11.75 -11.91
CA ASP A 215 10.51 -11.49 -12.95
C ASP A 215 9.23 -12.33 -12.80
N THR A 216 9.32 -13.51 -12.21
CA THR A 216 8.16 -14.39 -11.94
C THR A 216 7.17 -13.74 -10.98
N LEU A 217 7.65 -13.03 -9.96
CA LEU A 217 6.80 -12.32 -8.98
C LEU A 217 6.17 -11.09 -9.60
N LYS A 218 6.93 -10.37 -10.44
CA LYS A 218 6.43 -9.25 -11.23
C LYS A 218 5.28 -9.73 -12.14
N GLU A 219 5.48 -10.83 -12.85
CA GLU A 219 4.46 -11.38 -13.75
C GLU A 219 3.19 -11.83 -13.01
N GLU A 220 3.32 -12.52 -11.87
CA GLU A 220 2.18 -12.92 -11.05
C GLU A 220 1.37 -11.72 -10.55
N LEU A 221 2.04 -10.65 -10.10
CA LEU A 221 1.37 -9.42 -9.70
C LEU A 221 0.68 -8.74 -10.88
N ILE A 222 1.34 -8.64 -12.02
CA ILE A 222 0.76 -8.09 -13.25
C ILE A 222 -0.53 -8.85 -13.61
N ASN A 223 -0.49 -10.18 -13.59
CA ASN A 223 -1.66 -11.00 -13.90
C ASN A 223 -2.83 -10.71 -12.94
N ARG A 224 -2.57 -10.62 -11.63
CA ARG A 224 -3.62 -10.31 -10.63
C ARG A 224 -4.17 -8.90 -10.77
N ILE A 225 -3.31 -7.91 -11.00
CA ILE A 225 -3.72 -6.51 -11.20
C ILE A 225 -4.59 -6.42 -12.46
N SER A 226 -4.19 -7.07 -13.55
CA SER A 226 -4.94 -7.10 -14.80
C SER A 226 -6.33 -7.77 -14.71
N MET A 227 -6.67 -8.48 -13.63
CA MET A 227 -8.05 -8.98 -13.43
C MET A 227 -8.97 -7.96 -12.74
N GLN A 228 -8.40 -6.94 -12.10
CA GLN A 228 -9.15 -5.92 -11.35
C GLN A 228 -8.67 -4.50 -11.65
N PHE A 229 -8.07 -4.29 -12.82
CA PHE A 229 -7.42 -3.04 -13.18
C PHE A 229 -8.41 -1.85 -13.22
N HIS A 230 -9.66 -2.10 -13.59
CA HIS A 230 -10.76 -1.12 -13.55
C HIS A 230 -11.04 -0.54 -12.15
N LYS A 231 -10.51 -1.14 -11.07
CA LYS A 231 -10.64 -0.65 -9.68
C LYS A 231 -9.47 0.23 -9.23
N ALA A 232 -8.49 0.47 -10.08
CA ALA A 232 -7.33 1.31 -9.74
C ALA A 232 -7.67 2.80 -9.82
N SER A 233 -6.83 3.64 -9.20
CA SER A 233 -6.86 5.09 -9.38
C SER A 233 -5.65 5.56 -10.19
N VAL A 234 -5.76 6.71 -10.86
CA VAL A 234 -4.67 7.28 -11.67
C VAL A 234 -3.37 7.43 -10.86
N LYS A 235 -3.48 7.85 -9.59
CA LYS A 235 -2.34 7.97 -8.66
C LYS A 235 -1.61 6.66 -8.43
N ASP A 236 -2.32 5.54 -8.47
CA ASP A 236 -1.71 4.22 -8.29
C ASP A 236 -0.87 3.81 -9.52
N LEU A 237 -1.21 4.29 -10.72
CA LEU A 237 -0.52 4.02 -11.99
C LEU A 237 0.77 4.85 -12.18
N LEU A 238 0.97 5.90 -11.39
CA LEU A 238 2.19 6.72 -11.41
C LEU A 238 3.38 5.93 -10.83
N ILE A 239 3.92 5.02 -11.64
CA ILE A 239 5.09 4.19 -11.36
C ILE A 239 6.28 4.88 -12.04
N PRO A 240 7.31 5.33 -11.28
CA PRO A 240 8.49 5.95 -11.89
C PRO A 240 9.18 5.02 -12.88
N ALA A 241 9.66 5.56 -13.99
CA ALA A 241 10.52 4.80 -14.89
C ALA A 241 11.81 4.41 -14.17
N LYS A 242 12.39 3.25 -14.51
CA LYS A 242 13.70 2.84 -13.97
C LYS A 242 14.74 3.90 -14.31
N SER A 243 15.73 4.08 -13.42
CA SER A 243 16.85 4.99 -13.60
C SER A 243 17.50 4.79 -14.98
N GLY A 244 17.29 5.74 -15.89
CA GLY A 244 17.76 5.69 -17.28
C GLY A 244 16.68 5.80 -18.36
N GLY A 245 15.39 5.82 -18.01
CA GLY A 245 14.32 6.19 -18.96
C GLY A 245 14.22 7.69 -19.15
N ASP A 246 14.03 8.15 -20.39
CA ASP A 246 13.79 9.58 -20.68
C ASP A 246 12.46 10.06 -20.09
N THR A 247 11.49 9.18 -19.89
CA THR A 247 10.16 9.51 -19.35
C THR A 247 10.10 9.44 -17.83
N ILE A 248 9.23 10.26 -17.22
CA ILE A 248 9.02 10.34 -15.77
C ILE A 248 8.39 9.04 -15.25
N TYR A 249 7.47 8.44 -16.01
CA TYR A 249 6.70 7.25 -15.62
C TYR A 249 6.93 6.07 -16.57
N ASP A 250 6.72 4.86 -16.06
CA ASP A 250 6.76 3.61 -16.83
C ASP A 250 5.44 3.39 -17.61
N VAL A 251 5.32 4.08 -18.74
CA VAL A 251 4.15 3.99 -19.63
C VAL A 251 3.99 2.58 -20.21
N HIS A 252 5.11 1.89 -20.46
CA HIS A 252 5.10 0.55 -21.04
C HIS A 252 4.45 -0.47 -20.10
N LEU A 253 4.71 -0.37 -18.80
CA LEU A 253 4.05 -1.22 -17.80
C LEU A 253 2.53 -1.04 -17.80
N VAL A 254 2.04 0.19 -17.92
CA VAL A 254 0.60 0.47 -18.00
C VAL A 254 -0.01 -0.10 -19.28
N GLN A 255 0.69 0.02 -20.42
CA GLN A 255 0.26 -0.63 -21.67
C GLN A 255 0.14 -2.15 -21.53
N ILE A 256 1.09 -2.81 -20.86
CA ILE A 256 1.02 -4.26 -20.57
C ILE A 256 -0.20 -4.59 -19.71
N LEU A 257 -0.46 -3.80 -18.65
CA LEU A 257 -1.59 -4.02 -17.75
C LEU A 257 -2.94 -3.89 -18.47
N VAL A 258 -3.07 -2.85 -19.30
CA VAL A 258 -4.26 -2.63 -20.15
C VAL A 258 -4.43 -3.78 -21.13
N GLY A 259 -3.38 -4.16 -21.87
CA GLY A 259 -3.45 -5.25 -22.84
C GLY A 259 -3.88 -6.57 -22.20
N LYS A 260 -3.29 -6.93 -21.06
CA LYS A 260 -3.69 -8.14 -20.30
C LYS A 260 -5.12 -8.04 -19.76
N PHE A 261 -5.54 -6.86 -19.28
CA PHE A 261 -6.93 -6.64 -18.84
C PHE A 261 -7.91 -6.87 -19.99
N MET A 262 -7.61 -6.35 -21.18
CA MET A 262 -8.45 -6.51 -22.36
C MET A 262 -8.59 -7.97 -22.77
N VAL A 263 -7.50 -8.75 -22.76
CA VAL A 263 -7.55 -10.20 -23.01
C VAL A 263 -8.46 -10.90 -21.99
N HIS A 264 -8.37 -10.56 -20.71
CA HIS A 264 -9.24 -11.15 -19.68
C HIS A 264 -10.72 -10.82 -19.88
N VAL A 265 -11.04 -9.57 -20.23
CA VAL A 265 -12.42 -9.17 -20.54
C VAL A 265 -12.94 -9.98 -21.72
N SER A 266 -12.18 -10.08 -22.82
CA SER A 266 -12.59 -10.86 -24.00
C SER A 266 -12.75 -12.35 -23.70
N SER A 267 -11.84 -12.98 -22.96
CA SER A 267 -11.94 -14.42 -22.63
C SER A 267 -13.11 -14.77 -21.69
N SER A 268 -13.61 -13.82 -20.91
CA SER A 268 -14.81 -14.04 -20.08
C SER A 268 -16.09 -14.20 -20.92
N HIS A 269 -16.07 -13.84 -22.20
CA HIS A 269 -17.22 -13.97 -23.10
C HIS A 269 -17.41 -15.41 -23.60
N ASP A 270 -16.33 -16.19 -23.73
CA ASP A 270 -16.38 -17.53 -24.33
C ASP A 270 -16.96 -18.62 -23.40
N ILE A 271 -17.15 -18.33 -22.11
CA ILE A 271 -17.62 -19.32 -21.10
C ILE A 271 -19.14 -19.31 -20.93
N ASN A 272 -19.86 -18.33 -21.49
CA ASN A 272 -21.32 -18.18 -21.28
C ASN A 272 -22.22 -18.80 -22.37
N PHE A 273 -21.70 -19.69 -23.22
CA PHE A 273 -22.54 -20.44 -24.15
C PHE A 273 -22.77 -21.88 -23.66
N VAL A 274 -23.91 -22.08 -22.98
CA VAL A 274 -24.89 -23.18 -23.10
C VAL A 274 -25.73 -23.19 -21.81
N ASP A 275 -26.88 -22.53 -21.83
CA ASP A 275 -28.12 -23.21 -21.49
C ASP A 275 -29.32 -22.58 -22.23
N LYS A 276 -30.11 -23.43 -22.87
CA LYS A 276 -31.31 -23.08 -23.63
C LYS A 276 -32.50 -23.21 -22.68
N SER A 277 -32.95 -22.10 -22.09
CA SER A 277 -34.35 -21.99 -21.66
C SER A 277 -34.76 -20.52 -21.52
N GLU A 278 -35.84 -20.17 -22.19
CA GLU A 278 -36.44 -18.83 -22.23
C GLU A 278 -36.86 -18.33 -20.85
N SER A 279 -36.40 -17.14 -20.47
CA SER A 279 -37.24 -16.10 -19.85
C SER A 279 -36.41 -14.84 -19.55
N ARG A 280 -36.66 -13.79 -20.35
CA ARG A 280 -36.45 -12.36 -20.08
C ARG A 280 -35.01 -11.79 -20.12
N PHE A 281 -34.78 -11.05 -21.19
CA PHE A 281 -33.81 -9.95 -21.38
C PHE A 281 -33.27 -9.31 -20.09
N VAL A 282 -32.05 -9.68 -19.70
CA VAL A 282 -31.07 -8.78 -19.04
C VAL A 282 -29.68 -9.16 -19.54
N GLU A 283 -29.43 -8.98 -20.83
CA GLU A 283 -28.09 -9.11 -21.43
C GLU A 283 -27.42 -7.72 -21.50
N ILE A 284 -27.57 -6.94 -20.43
CA ILE A 284 -27.03 -5.58 -20.34
C ILE A 284 -26.22 -5.46 -19.04
N ASN A 285 -24.96 -5.03 -19.17
CA ASN A 285 -24.17 -4.28 -18.18
C ASN A 285 -23.07 -4.98 -17.36
N THR A 286 -22.51 -6.15 -17.70
CA THR A 286 -21.25 -6.61 -17.04
C THR A 286 -20.01 -5.98 -17.68
N GLU A 287 -20.02 -5.84 -19.00
CA GLU A 287 -18.93 -5.23 -19.78
C GLU A 287 -18.84 -3.72 -19.51
N ASP A 288 -19.95 -2.99 -19.59
CA ASP A 288 -19.97 -1.54 -19.31
C ASP A 288 -19.53 -1.21 -17.88
N LYS A 289 -19.85 -2.06 -16.89
CA LYS A 289 -19.44 -1.86 -15.49
C LYS A 289 -17.92 -1.92 -15.29
N THR A 290 -17.17 -2.53 -16.20
CA THR A 290 -15.71 -2.67 -16.09
C THR A 290 -14.93 -1.89 -17.14
N LEU A 291 -15.48 -1.76 -18.36
CA LEU A 291 -14.89 -1.00 -19.46
C LEU A 291 -15.01 0.52 -19.24
N LEU A 292 -16.13 1.03 -18.71
CA LEU A 292 -16.29 2.46 -18.48
C LEU A 292 -15.31 3.02 -17.43
N PRO A 293 -15.12 2.37 -16.24
CA PRO A 293 -14.09 2.81 -15.32
C PRO A 293 -12.68 2.68 -15.88
N LEU A 294 -12.41 1.65 -16.70
CA LEU A 294 -11.13 1.49 -17.39
C LEU A 294 -10.84 2.66 -18.34
N GLY A 295 -11.80 3.03 -19.20
CA GLY A 295 -11.65 4.15 -20.13
C GLY A 295 -11.34 5.45 -19.39
N LYS A 296 -12.09 5.76 -18.32
CA LYS A 296 -11.83 6.92 -17.46
C LYS A 296 -10.46 6.88 -16.79
N LEU A 297 -10.03 5.71 -16.31
CA LEU A 297 -8.73 5.52 -15.68
C LEU A 297 -7.59 5.79 -16.67
N VAL A 298 -7.68 5.23 -17.88
CA VAL A 298 -6.65 5.39 -18.91
C VAL A 298 -6.63 6.82 -19.46
N ASP A 299 -7.79 7.45 -19.66
CA ASP A 299 -7.85 8.85 -20.12
C ASP A 299 -7.31 9.81 -19.05
N GLY A 300 -7.60 9.56 -17.76
CA GLY A 300 -7.00 10.30 -16.66
C GLY A 300 -5.48 10.10 -16.56
N TYR A 301 -4.99 8.87 -16.77
CA TYR A 301 -3.56 8.60 -16.83
C TYR A 301 -2.88 9.23 -18.05
N LEU A 302 -3.54 9.22 -19.22
CA LEU A 302 -3.08 9.89 -20.44
C LEU A 302 -2.90 11.39 -20.21
N ALA A 303 -3.82 12.05 -19.48
CA ALA A 303 -3.71 13.46 -19.14
C ALA A 303 -2.50 13.75 -18.23
N GLU A 304 -2.20 12.88 -17.27
CA GLU A 304 -1.02 13.01 -16.40
C GLU A 304 0.30 12.83 -17.18
N ILE A 305 0.41 11.78 -17.99
CA ILE A 305 1.65 11.53 -18.75
C ILE A 305 1.82 12.50 -19.92
N ALA A 306 0.74 13.10 -20.42
CA ALA A 306 0.81 14.11 -21.47
C ALA A 306 1.59 15.36 -21.06
N SER A 307 1.78 15.56 -19.75
CA SER A 307 2.60 16.64 -19.21
C SER A 307 4.10 16.37 -19.24
N ASP A 308 4.53 15.17 -19.64
CA ASP A 308 5.93 14.77 -19.74
C ASP A 308 6.52 15.15 -21.10
N PRO A 309 7.47 16.11 -21.19
CA PRO A 309 8.04 16.56 -22.46
C PRO A 309 8.78 15.47 -23.22
N ASN A 310 9.22 14.41 -22.53
CA ASN A 310 9.94 13.29 -23.13
C ASN A 310 9.00 12.17 -23.61
N LEU A 311 7.69 12.31 -23.43
CA LEU A 311 6.72 11.31 -23.87
C LEU A 311 6.64 11.23 -25.41
N SER A 312 6.98 10.07 -25.95
CA SER A 312 6.89 9.83 -27.40
C SER A 312 5.45 9.77 -27.90
N ILE A 313 5.24 10.26 -29.12
CA ILE A 313 3.95 10.23 -29.82
C ILE A 313 3.47 8.79 -30.01
N SER A 314 4.37 7.85 -30.32
CA SER A 314 4.04 6.44 -30.47
C SER A 314 3.43 5.89 -29.19
N SER A 315 4.10 6.06 -28.04
CA SER A 315 3.60 5.54 -26.76
C SER A 315 2.24 6.12 -26.38
N PHE A 316 2.04 7.42 -26.61
CA PHE A 316 0.76 8.09 -26.37
C PHE A 316 -0.36 7.55 -27.26
N VAL A 317 -0.11 7.45 -28.57
CA VAL A 317 -1.07 6.93 -29.56
C VAL A 317 -1.39 5.45 -29.31
N ASP A 318 -0.39 4.64 -28.99
CA ASP A 318 -0.56 3.20 -28.78
C ASP A 318 -1.40 2.93 -27.52
N LEU A 319 -1.20 3.72 -26.46
CA LEU A 319 -2.03 3.64 -25.25
C LEU A 319 -3.48 4.06 -25.54
N ILE A 320 -3.72 5.12 -26.31
CA ILE A 320 -5.07 5.52 -26.72
C ILE A 320 -5.75 4.37 -27.48
N LYS A 321 -5.05 3.75 -28.43
CA LYS A 321 -5.56 2.66 -29.28
C LYS A 321 -5.76 1.33 -28.54
N SER A 322 -5.10 1.13 -27.41
CA SER A 322 -5.26 -0.08 -26.60
C SER A 322 -6.64 -0.19 -25.93
N ILE A 323 -7.42 0.89 -25.93
CA ILE A 323 -8.75 0.97 -25.33
C ILE A 323 -9.82 0.99 -26.43
N PRO A 324 -10.84 0.10 -26.38
CA PRO A 324 -11.90 0.06 -27.38
C PRO A 324 -12.88 1.23 -27.24
N ASP A 325 -13.58 1.56 -28.31
CA ASP A 325 -14.58 2.66 -28.33
C ASP A 325 -15.72 2.45 -27.33
N ALA A 326 -16.06 1.19 -26.99
CA ALA A 326 -17.07 0.86 -25.99
C ALA A 326 -16.71 1.36 -24.57
N ALA A 327 -15.42 1.44 -24.25
CA ALA A 327 -14.94 1.99 -22.98
C ALA A 327 -14.99 3.53 -22.94
N ARG A 328 -15.21 4.19 -24.09
CA ARG A 328 -15.25 5.65 -24.26
C ARG A 328 -16.59 6.11 -24.87
N PRO A 329 -17.68 6.15 -24.08
CA PRO A 329 -18.94 6.72 -24.53
C PRO A 329 -18.83 8.24 -24.78
N GLY A 330 -17.99 8.93 -24.01
CA GLY A 330 -17.63 10.34 -24.19
C GLY A 330 -16.12 10.48 -24.40
N HIS A 331 -15.72 11.54 -25.11
CA HIS A 331 -14.31 11.78 -25.46
C HIS A 331 -13.70 12.98 -24.71
N ASP A 332 -14.38 13.54 -23.72
CA ASP A 332 -13.91 14.73 -22.98
C ASP A 332 -12.56 14.50 -22.28
N GLY A 333 -12.38 13.34 -21.63
CA GLY A 333 -11.12 12.98 -20.98
C GLY A 333 -9.98 12.81 -21.99
N LEU A 334 -10.27 12.15 -23.12
CA LEU A 334 -9.32 12.00 -24.22
C LEU A 334 -8.96 13.36 -24.85
N TYR A 335 -9.94 14.25 -25.03
CA TYR A 335 -9.72 15.62 -25.51
C TYR A 335 -8.76 16.37 -24.60
N MET A 336 -9.03 16.34 -23.29
CA MET A 336 -8.18 17.00 -22.29
C MET A 336 -6.74 16.47 -22.34
N ALA A 337 -6.55 15.15 -22.43
CA ALA A 337 -5.23 14.58 -22.57
C ALA A 337 -4.52 15.02 -23.86
N ILE A 338 -5.24 15.09 -24.99
CA ILE A 338 -4.69 15.57 -26.26
C ILE A 338 -4.33 17.06 -26.18
N ASP A 339 -5.19 17.89 -25.57
CA ASP A 339 -4.94 19.32 -25.40
C ASP A 339 -3.69 19.58 -24.56
N ILE A 340 -3.54 18.89 -23.42
CA ILE A 340 -2.33 18.94 -22.58
C ILE A 340 -1.10 18.52 -23.40
N TYR A 341 -1.19 17.42 -24.15
CA TYR A 341 -0.08 16.94 -24.99
C TYR A 341 0.31 17.97 -26.06
N LEU A 342 -0.66 18.62 -26.71
CA LEU A 342 -0.37 19.65 -27.71
C LEU A 342 0.29 20.90 -27.09
N LYS A 343 -0.05 21.23 -25.84
CA LYS A 343 0.53 22.37 -25.09
C LYS A 343 1.98 22.10 -24.69
N GLU A 344 2.27 20.90 -24.18
CA GLU A 344 3.60 20.53 -23.69
C GLU A 344 4.57 20.08 -24.80
N HIS A 345 4.05 19.73 -25.99
CA HIS A 345 4.84 19.35 -27.17
C HIS A 345 4.64 20.34 -28.34
N PRO A 346 5.16 21.58 -28.28
CA PRO A 346 4.96 22.59 -29.32
C PRO A 346 5.62 22.23 -30.66
N ASN A 347 6.65 21.38 -30.64
CA ASN A 347 7.46 21.01 -31.81
C ASN A 347 6.82 19.95 -32.72
N LEU A 348 5.58 19.55 -32.46
CA LEU A 348 4.86 18.56 -33.27
C LEU A 348 4.62 19.06 -34.70
N SER A 349 4.90 18.19 -35.67
CA SER A 349 4.60 18.44 -37.09
C SER A 349 3.09 18.48 -37.33
N LYS A 350 2.67 19.12 -38.43
CA LYS A 350 1.26 19.14 -38.85
C LYS A 350 0.67 17.74 -39.03
N ALA A 351 1.48 16.77 -39.48
CA ALA A 351 1.07 15.39 -39.66
C ALA A 351 0.83 14.69 -38.31
N GLU A 352 1.67 14.94 -37.33
CA GLU A 352 1.54 14.39 -35.97
C GLU A 352 0.33 14.99 -35.24
N LYS A 353 0.14 16.31 -35.32
CA LYS A 353 -1.06 16.97 -34.77
C LYS A 353 -2.33 16.39 -35.38
N LYS A 354 -2.35 16.18 -36.70
CA LYS A 354 -3.46 15.51 -37.39
C LYS A 354 -3.66 14.07 -36.92
N ARG A 355 -2.57 13.32 -36.72
CA ARG A 355 -2.62 11.92 -36.25
C ARG A 355 -3.23 11.81 -34.86
N ILE A 356 -2.79 12.65 -33.91
CA ILE A 356 -3.27 12.62 -32.52
C ILE A 356 -4.71 13.12 -32.43
N CYS A 357 -5.03 14.27 -33.03
CA CYS A 357 -6.39 14.83 -32.99
C CYS A 357 -7.41 13.94 -33.71
N GLY A 358 -6.97 13.15 -34.70
CA GLY A 358 -7.83 12.20 -35.42
C GLY A 358 -8.24 10.96 -34.60
N LEU A 359 -7.68 10.76 -33.39
CA LEU A 359 -8.09 9.67 -32.49
C LEU A 359 -9.35 10.01 -31.70
N MET A 360 -9.76 11.28 -31.69
CA MET A 360 -10.94 11.74 -31.00
C MET A 360 -12.14 11.83 -31.94
N ASP A 361 -13.29 11.28 -31.54
CA ASP A 361 -14.57 11.53 -32.17
C ASP A 361 -15.23 12.78 -31.56
N VAL A 362 -15.22 13.88 -32.32
CA VAL A 362 -15.81 15.16 -31.94
C VAL A 362 -17.32 15.08 -31.67
N LYS A 363 -18.02 14.05 -32.17
CA LYS A 363 -19.46 13.85 -31.89
C LYS A 363 -19.69 13.48 -30.43
N LYS A 364 -18.75 12.76 -29.83
CA LYS A 364 -18.78 12.26 -28.45
C LYS A 364 -18.31 13.29 -27.42
N LEU A 365 -18.05 14.53 -27.83
CA LEU A 365 -17.72 15.63 -26.92
C LEU A 365 -18.99 16.21 -26.28
N SER A 366 -18.89 16.57 -25.01
CA SER A 366 -19.88 17.42 -24.34
C SER A 366 -19.92 18.83 -24.95
N ALA A 367 -20.96 19.60 -24.63
CA ALA A 367 -21.09 20.97 -25.08
C ALA A 367 -19.93 21.84 -24.57
N GLU A 368 -19.55 21.70 -23.30
CA GLU A 368 -18.44 22.42 -22.68
C GLU A 368 -17.10 22.08 -23.35
N ALA A 369 -16.82 20.78 -23.55
CA ALA A 369 -15.62 20.36 -24.25
C ALA A 369 -15.59 20.84 -25.71
N SER A 370 -16.75 20.90 -26.37
CA SER A 370 -16.88 21.40 -27.74
C SER A 370 -16.59 22.90 -27.83
N ILE A 371 -17.08 23.70 -26.87
CA ILE A 371 -16.79 25.14 -26.81
C ILE A 371 -15.28 25.36 -26.61
N HIS A 372 -14.67 24.64 -25.68
CA HIS A 372 -13.21 24.73 -25.46
C HIS A 372 -12.43 24.30 -26.72
N ALA A 373 -12.84 23.21 -27.39
CA ALA A 373 -12.20 22.76 -28.63
C ALA A 373 -12.38 23.73 -29.80
N ALA A 374 -13.52 24.42 -29.87
CA ALA A 374 -13.76 25.44 -30.90
C ALA A 374 -12.85 26.66 -30.77
N GLN A 375 -12.40 26.97 -29.55
CA GLN A 375 -11.51 28.09 -29.23
C GLN A 375 -10.01 27.69 -29.22
N ASN A 376 -9.70 26.40 -29.37
CA ASN A 376 -8.34 25.91 -29.24
C ASN A 376 -7.52 26.08 -30.54
N GLU A 377 -6.60 27.04 -30.53
CA GLU A 377 -5.73 27.37 -31.67
C GLU A 377 -4.71 26.27 -32.00
N LEU A 378 -4.43 25.34 -31.08
CA LEU A 378 -3.48 24.25 -31.30
C LEU A 378 -4.07 23.12 -32.14
N LEU A 379 -5.40 23.06 -32.27
CA LEU A 379 -6.09 22.05 -33.05
C LEU A 379 -6.01 22.34 -34.55
N PRO A 380 -5.91 21.30 -35.41
CA PRO A 380 -6.04 21.48 -36.85
C PRO A 380 -7.41 22.08 -37.20
N LEU A 381 -7.43 23.07 -38.11
CA LEU A 381 -8.65 23.75 -38.56
C LEU A 381 -9.80 22.79 -38.96
N ARG A 382 -9.46 21.66 -39.59
CA ARG A 382 -10.45 20.63 -39.95
C ARG A 382 -11.21 20.09 -38.74
N VAL A 383 -10.54 19.90 -37.60
CA VAL A 383 -11.14 19.39 -36.37
C VAL A 383 -12.06 20.47 -35.78
N VAL A 384 -11.59 21.72 -35.69
CA VAL A 384 -12.37 22.87 -35.20
C VAL A 384 -13.67 23.03 -35.99
N VAL A 385 -13.61 22.97 -37.32
CA VAL A 385 -14.80 23.04 -38.19
C VAL A 385 -15.77 21.89 -37.92
N GLN A 386 -15.26 20.67 -37.71
CA GLN A 386 -16.11 19.53 -37.37
C GLN A 386 -16.80 19.69 -36.01
N VAL A 387 -16.09 20.21 -35.00
CA VAL A 387 -16.67 20.52 -33.67
C VAL A 387 -17.84 21.51 -33.81
N LEU A 388 -17.61 22.64 -34.48
CA LEU A 388 -18.64 23.65 -34.73
C LEU A 388 -19.85 23.10 -35.50
N PHE A 389 -19.60 22.23 -36.49
CA PHE A 389 -20.67 21.60 -37.27
C PHE A 389 -21.57 20.71 -36.40
N PHE A 390 -20.99 19.86 -35.55
CA PHE A 390 -21.77 18.98 -34.69
C PHE A 390 -22.46 19.71 -33.54
N GLU A 391 -21.89 20.82 -33.05
CA GLU A 391 -22.56 21.70 -32.10
C GLU A 391 -23.85 22.28 -32.71
N ARG A 392 -23.79 22.76 -33.97
CA ARG A 392 -24.97 23.28 -34.68
C ARG A 392 -26.04 22.21 -34.90
N LEU A 393 -25.65 20.98 -35.21
CA LEU A 393 -26.58 19.86 -35.36
C LEU A 393 -27.26 19.49 -34.03
N LYS A 394 -26.51 19.48 -32.92
CA LYS A 394 -27.07 19.23 -31.58
C LYS A 394 -28.06 20.33 -31.20
N ALA A 395 -27.76 21.59 -31.51
CA ALA A 395 -28.66 22.72 -31.27
C ALA A 395 -29.93 22.70 -32.14
N SER A 396 -29.87 22.24 -33.39
CA SER A 396 -31.06 22.15 -34.26
C SER A 396 -31.98 20.98 -33.89
N THR A 397 -31.43 19.89 -33.38
CA THR A 397 -32.19 18.68 -33.02
C THR A 397 -32.88 18.82 -31.65
N GLY A 398 -32.37 19.68 -30.77
CA GLY A 398 -32.98 20.01 -29.47
C GLY A 398 -34.24 20.89 -29.53
N VAL A 399 -34.67 21.32 -30.72
CA VAL A 399 -35.80 22.26 -30.92
C VAL A 399 -37.08 21.55 -31.41
N SER A 400 -37.08 20.24 -31.61
CA SER A 400 -38.27 19.49 -32.03
C SER A 400 -38.63 18.35 -31.07
N ALA A 401 -39.30 18.67 -29.97
CA ALA A 401 -40.18 17.73 -29.28
C ALA A 401 -41.62 18.23 -29.44
N PRO A 402 -42.52 17.50 -30.15
CA PRO A 402 -43.92 17.82 -30.14
C PRO A 402 -44.54 17.37 -28.82
N THR A 403 -45.38 18.24 -28.28
CA THR A 403 -46.27 18.04 -27.14
C THR A 403 -47.17 16.81 -27.33
N SER A 404 -47.15 15.86 -26.41
CA SER A 404 -48.31 15.01 -26.10
C SER A 404 -48.32 14.65 -24.61
N ASP A 405 -49.51 14.75 -24.03
CA ASP A 405 -49.80 14.78 -22.60
C ASP A 405 -49.50 13.50 -21.79
N ALA A 406 -49.04 13.75 -20.55
CA ALA A 406 -49.30 13.08 -19.25
C ALA A 406 -48.64 11.72 -18.87
N PRO A 407 -48.54 11.39 -17.56
CA PRO A 407 -48.53 12.23 -16.35
C PRO A 407 -47.23 12.11 -15.53
N ARG A 408 -47.07 13.08 -14.63
CA ARG A 408 -46.01 13.21 -13.64
C ARG A 408 -46.03 12.03 -12.65
N ASP A 409 -44.86 11.43 -12.41
CA ASP A 409 -44.39 11.16 -11.04
C ASP A 409 -42.89 10.80 -11.00
N ALA A 410 -42.29 11.09 -9.84
CA ALA A 410 -40.90 10.87 -9.40
C ALA A 410 -39.86 11.95 -9.73
N SER A 411 -39.84 12.93 -8.83
CA SER A 411 -38.76 13.89 -8.57
C SER A 411 -37.60 13.25 -7.79
N MET A 412 -36.43 13.91 -7.85
CA MET A 412 -35.19 13.78 -7.04
C MET A 412 -34.21 12.68 -7.50
N SER A 413 -32.96 12.97 -7.88
CA SER A 413 -32.02 13.90 -7.24
C SER A 413 -31.04 14.52 -8.23
N ARG A 414 -31.17 15.85 -8.43
CA ARG A 414 -30.10 16.74 -8.87
C ARG A 414 -29.54 17.37 -7.59
N ALA A 415 -28.32 17.01 -7.22
CA ALA A 415 -27.56 17.70 -6.19
C ALA A 415 -26.08 17.79 -6.63
N THR A 416 -25.68 19.04 -6.90
CA THR A 416 -24.35 19.63 -6.68
C THR A 416 -23.12 18.88 -7.22
N LEU A 417 -22.75 19.23 -8.46
CA LEU A 417 -21.35 19.32 -8.87
C LEU A 417 -20.99 20.81 -8.79
N GLU A 418 -20.34 21.21 -7.71
CA GLU A 418 -19.49 22.39 -7.69
C GLU A 418 -18.20 22.02 -6.94
N GLU A 419 -17.10 22.59 -7.44
CA GLU A 419 -15.75 22.70 -6.86
C GLU A 419 -14.61 21.87 -7.51
N ASP A 420 -13.79 22.66 -8.23
CA ASP A 420 -12.33 22.74 -8.11
C ASP A 420 -11.46 22.00 -9.13
N TRP A 421 -11.46 22.50 -10.39
CA TRP A 421 -10.55 22.03 -11.45
C TRP A 421 -9.58 23.10 -12.01
N GLU A 422 -9.59 24.33 -11.50
CA GLU A 422 -8.73 25.40 -12.04
C GLU A 422 -7.45 25.69 -11.22
N GLY A 423 -7.26 25.08 -10.05
CA GLY A 423 -6.14 25.40 -9.15
C GLY A 423 -4.87 24.54 -9.24
N ARG A 424 -4.93 23.26 -9.64
CA ARG A 424 -3.84 22.31 -9.31
C ARG A 424 -2.66 22.25 -10.27
N ALA A 425 -2.84 22.57 -11.56
CA ALA A 425 -1.76 22.48 -12.55
C ALA A 425 -0.82 23.70 -12.53
N SER A 426 -1.33 24.88 -12.17
CA SER A 426 -0.58 26.14 -12.22
C SER A 426 0.35 26.35 -11.02
N GLU A 427 -0.05 25.92 -9.82
CA GLU A 427 0.73 26.12 -8.59
C GLU A 427 1.99 25.25 -8.50
N HIS A 428 1.91 23.99 -8.99
CA HIS A 428 3.05 23.07 -8.95
C HIS A 428 4.17 23.43 -9.93
N HIS A 429 3.82 23.99 -11.11
CA HIS A 429 4.77 24.34 -12.15
C HIS A 429 5.57 25.61 -11.81
N ASN A 430 4.94 26.59 -11.16
CA ASN A 430 5.63 27.82 -10.74
C ASN A 430 6.62 27.58 -9.59
N SER A 431 6.34 26.63 -8.69
CA SER A 431 7.25 26.25 -7.60
C SER A 431 8.51 25.52 -8.11
N LEU A 432 8.37 24.66 -9.13
CA LEU A 432 9.50 23.92 -9.73
C LEU A 432 10.41 24.81 -10.60
N LYS A 433 9.83 25.78 -11.33
CA LYS A 433 10.62 26.77 -12.08
C LYS A 433 11.46 27.67 -11.18
N GLN A 434 10.96 28.00 -9.98
CA GLN A 434 11.67 28.82 -9.00
C GLN A 434 12.82 28.07 -8.30
N GLN A 435 12.76 26.74 -8.24
CA GLN A 435 13.81 25.87 -7.66
C GLN A 435 14.92 25.52 -8.66
N LEU A 436 14.63 25.49 -9.98
CA LEU A 436 15.65 25.23 -11.01
C LEU A 436 16.47 26.48 -11.38
N GLY A 437 16.01 27.67 -10.99
CA GLY A 437 16.69 28.94 -11.24
C GLY A 437 17.87 29.25 -10.31
N SER A 438 18.01 28.55 -9.18
CA SER A 438 19.05 28.78 -8.17
C SER A 438 20.32 27.94 -8.35
N LEU A 439 20.41 27.12 -9.41
CA LEU A 439 21.60 26.35 -9.78
C LEU A 439 22.17 26.79 -11.13
N LYS A 440 22.59 28.07 -11.21
CA LYS A 440 23.61 28.46 -12.18
C LYS A 440 24.35 29.71 -11.69
N ILE A 441 25.68 29.65 -11.81
CA ILE A 441 26.70 30.68 -11.54
C ILE A 441 27.28 30.64 -10.12
N LYS A 442 28.42 29.95 -9.94
CA LYS A 442 29.77 30.54 -10.04
C LYS A 442 30.84 29.46 -9.81
N GLY A 443 31.69 29.23 -10.81
CA GLY A 443 32.95 28.51 -10.61
C GLY A 443 34.01 29.42 -9.99
N ASP A 444 34.90 28.89 -9.16
CA ASP A 444 36.32 28.66 -9.48
C ASP A 444 37.10 28.13 -8.23
N LYS A 445 38.15 27.33 -8.49
CA LYS A 445 39.31 26.87 -7.68
C LYS A 445 39.34 27.02 -6.14
N CYS A 446 39.74 25.96 -5.41
CA CYS A 446 41.17 25.65 -5.10
C CYS A 446 41.35 24.32 -4.33
N ARG A 447 42.58 23.80 -4.40
CA ARG A 447 43.11 22.51 -3.88
C ARG A 447 43.43 22.55 -2.38
N ASN A 448 43.33 21.42 -1.66
CA ASN A 448 44.45 20.61 -1.13
C ASN A 448 44.00 19.62 -0.02
N SER A 449 44.86 18.62 0.13
CA SER A 449 44.92 17.46 1.02
C SER A 449 44.44 17.60 2.46
N ASP A 450 43.93 16.51 3.04
CA ASP A 450 44.70 15.73 4.03
C ASP A 450 44.04 14.39 4.37
N GLU A 451 44.90 13.38 4.50
CA GLU A 451 44.63 12.04 5.02
C GLU A 451 44.12 12.09 6.48
N MET A 452 43.39 11.06 6.91
CA MET A 452 43.88 10.08 7.92
C MET A 452 42.73 9.40 8.69
N LYS A 453 42.86 8.07 8.78
CA LYS A 453 42.54 7.20 9.92
C LYS A 453 41.14 6.56 10.03
N CYS A 454 41.08 5.34 9.49
CA CYS A 454 40.30 4.23 10.06
C CYS A 454 40.69 3.98 11.53
N ARG A 455 39.69 3.81 12.39
CA ARG A 455 39.81 3.05 13.65
C ARG A 455 38.60 2.15 13.83
N SER A 456 38.88 0.85 13.76
CA SER A 456 38.04 -0.27 14.14
C SER A 456 37.77 -0.30 15.65
N THR A 457 36.51 -0.51 16.06
CA THR A 457 36.19 -1.06 17.39
C THR A 457 34.92 -1.90 17.37
N LYS A 458 35.15 -3.22 17.46
CA LYS A 458 34.45 -4.27 18.24
C LYS A 458 32.91 -4.26 18.26
N GLU A 459 32.39 -5.27 17.58
CA GLU A 459 31.08 -5.88 17.80
C GLU A 459 30.82 -6.18 19.28
N LYS A 460 29.64 -5.75 19.74
CA LYS A 460 28.94 -6.36 20.88
C LYS A 460 27.49 -6.57 20.46
N SER A 461 27.15 -7.84 20.23
CA SER A 461 25.78 -8.32 20.11
C SER A 461 25.10 -8.21 21.47
N SER A 462 24.31 -7.17 21.68
CA SER A 462 23.32 -7.11 22.75
C SER A 462 21.96 -6.94 22.10
N GLY A 463 21.12 -7.97 22.26
CA GLY A 463 19.72 -7.95 21.85
C GLY A 463 19.00 -6.77 22.49
N LEU A 464 18.66 -5.80 21.65
CA LEU A 464 17.69 -4.77 21.98
C LEU A 464 16.38 -5.20 21.32
N LEU A 465 15.42 -5.58 22.16
CA LEU A 465 14.01 -5.53 21.79
C LEU A 465 13.74 -4.14 21.22
N LEU A 466 13.48 -4.07 19.92
CA LEU A 466 13.21 -2.81 19.25
C LEU A 466 11.95 -2.18 19.88
N PRO A 467 11.96 -0.86 20.16
CA PRO A 467 10.75 -0.17 20.55
C PRO A 467 9.69 -0.39 19.48
N SER A 468 8.46 -0.69 19.92
CA SER A 468 7.25 -0.68 19.09
C SER A 468 7.30 0.52 18.14
N ARG A 469 7.51 0.26 16.84
CA ARG A 469 7.46 1.31 15.82
C ARG A 469 6.00 1.74 15.72
N SER A 470 5.67 2.78 16.45
CA SER A 470 4.37 3.42 16.41
C SER A 470 4.04 3.86 14.99
N ARG A 471 2.85 3.43 14.54
CA ARG A 471 1.90 4.06 13.60
C ARG A 471 2.55 4.99 12.55
N ARG A 472 2.70 4.51 11.32
CA ARG A 472 3.02 5.35 10.15
C ARG A 472 1.90 5.28 9.12
N ILE A 473 1.52 6.47 8.65
CA ILE A 473 0.34 6.74 7.83
C ILE A 473 0.71 6.46 6.38
N PHE A 474 0.16 5.37 5.82
CA PHE A 474 0.44 4.85 4.47
C PHE A 474 -0.05 5.74 3.30
N ASP A 475 -0.53 6.95 3.60
CA ASP A 475 -1.29 7.80 2.68
C ASP A 475 -0.65 9.16 2.35
N LYS A 476 0.55 9.49 2.85
CA LYS A 476 1.10 10.85 2.70
C LYS A 476 2.33 11.04 1.80
N LEU A 477 2.80 10.03 1.06
CA LEU A 477 4.11 10.15 0.37
C LEU A 477 4.12 10.01 -1.15
N TRP A 478 2.98 9.90 -1.82
CA TRP A 478 2.94 9.78 -3.29
C TRP A 478 1.93 10.73 -3.97
N VAL A 479 1.65 11.85 -3.31
CA VAL A 479 1.22 13.09 -3.95
C VAL A 479 2.40 14.04 -3.80
N GLY A 480 2.92 14.59 -4.89
CA GLY A 480 4.05 15.49 -4.86
C GLY A 480 3.85 16.59 -3.82
N LYS A 481 4.70 16.62 -2.79
CA LYS A 481 4.95 17.81 -1.98
C LYS A 481 6.27 17.66 -1.25
N GLY A 482 7.26 18.41 -1.72
CA GLY A 482 8.38 18.85 -0.90
C GLY A 482 7.97 20.09 -0.11
N GLN A 483 8.29 20.09 1.17
CA GLN A 483 8.54 21.20 2.12
C GLN A 483 8.49 20.56 3.52
N GLY A 484 9.49 20.68 4.39
CA GLY A 484 10.43 21.78 4.53
C GLY A 484 9.82 22.93 5.31
N GLU A 485 9.19 22.66 6.46
CA GLU A 485 8.79 23.70 7.41
C GLU A 485 9.65 23.64 8.67
N THR A 486 10.69 24.48 8.66
CA THR A 486 11.26 25.10 9.86
C THR A 486 10.15 25.86 10.60
N ILE A 487 9.67 25.30 11.71
CA ILE A 487 8.86 26.05 12.67
C ILE A 487 9.82 26.82 13.57
N LYS A 488 9.94 28.12 13.31
CA LYS A 488 10.44 29.11 14.25
C LYS A 488 9.46 29.18 15.43
N SER A 489 9.97 28.92 16.62
CA SER A 489 9.29 29.14 17.89
C SER A 489 9.14 30.65 18.17
N SER A 490 7.91 31.11 18.40
CA SER A 490 7.63 32.39 19.04
C SER A 490 6.62 32.20 20.17
N GLU A 491 7.17 32.28 21.37
CA GLU A 491 6.66 32.87 22.62
C GLU A 491 5.15 33.18 22.72
N THR A 492 4.49 32.60 23.72
CA THR A 492 3.44 33.26 24.51
C THR A 492 3.38 32.69 25.93
N SER A 493 3.94 33.48 26.85
CA SER A 493 3.56 33.74 28.24
C SER A 493 2.77 32.70 29.04
N GLY A 494 3.50 31.95 29.86
CA GLY A 494 2.98 31.32 31.07
C GLY A 494 3.15 32.25 32.28
N SER A 495 2.07 32.47 33.03
CA SER A 495 2.08 33.11 34.34
C SER A 495 1.30 32.23 35.33
N SER A 496 2.01 31.57 36.26
CA SER A 496 1.63 31.46 37.67
C SER A 496 2.81 30.94 38.52
N GLN A 497 3.52 31.89 39.13
CA GLN A 497 4.04 31.93 40.52
C GLN A 497 4.58 30.63 41.19
N SER A 498 5.92 30.52 41.19
CA SER A 498 6.94 30.40 42.28
C SER A 498 6.58 29.87 43.70
N PRO A 499 7.56 29.45 44.57
CA PRO A 499 9.03 29.47 44.41
C PRO A 499 9.83 28.20 44.85
N PRO A 500 11.14 28.12 44.52
CA PRO A 500 12.09 27.11 44.98
C PRO A 500 13.02 27.63 46.10
N ILE A 501 13.58 26.75 46.93
CA ILE A 501 14.87 27.00 47.60
C ILE A 501 15.74 25.73 47.53
N CYS A 502 16.90 25.91 46.90
CA CYS A 502 18.05 25.01 46.86
C CYS A 502 19.05 25.48 47.92
N VAL A 503 19.61 24.57 48.73
CA VAL A 503 20.97 24.72 49.30
C VAL A 503 21.67 23.37 49.37
N LYS A 504 22.95 23.43 48.98
CA LYS A 504 24.01 22.43 48.77
C LYS A 504 24.44 21.58 50.00
N PRO A 505 25.31 20.56 49.78
CA PRO A 505 25.70 19.55 50.78
C PRO A 505 26.88 20.00 51.65
N GLY A 506 26.96 19.44 52.87
CA GLY A 506 28.08 19.63 53.80
C GLY A 506 28.61 18.28 54.32
N GLU A 507 29.93 18.13 54.27
CA GLU A 507 30.71 16.98 54.73
C GLU A 507 30.93 16.91 56.25
N ALA A 508 31.16 15.68 56.71
CA ALA A 508 32.13 15.21 57.73
C ALA A 508 32.00 15.58 59.24
N LYS A 509 31.91 14.51 60.06
CA LYS A 509 32.77 14.12 61.23
C LYS A 509 32.10 12.95 61.98
N SER A 510 32.62 11.71 62.00
CA SER A 510 33.74 11.11 62.77
C SER A 510 33.42 10.66 64.21
N SER A 511 33.40 9.34 64.44
CA SER A 511 33.96 8.59 65.61
C SER A 511 33.90 7.08 65.25
N VAL A 512 35.03 6.38 64.99
CA VAL A 512 35.98 5.74 65.94
C VAL A 512 35.21 4.78 66.89
N MET A 513 35.43 3.46 66.89
CA MET A 513 36.68 2.76 67.21
C MET A 513 36.57 1.23 66.93
N GLY A 514 37.69 0.54 66.65
CA GLY A 514 37.83 -0.89 66.97
C GLY A 514 38.49 -1.81 65.92
N THR A 515 39.83 -1.74 65.86
CA THR A 515 40.78 -2.67 65.22
C THR A 515 40.84 -4.04 65.92
N VAL A 516 40.96 -5.16 65.19
CA VAL A 516 41.92 -6.28 65.43
C VAL A 516 42.16 -7.05 64.11
N ALA A 517 43.41 -7.43 63.87
CA ALA A 517 43.98 -8.09 62.70
C ALA A 517 44.29 -9.59 62.91
N MET A 518 44.70 -10.26 61.82
CA MET A 518 45.31 -11.60 61.70
C MET A 518 44.32 -12.79 61.84
N ALA A 519 44.37 -13.86 61.05
CA ALA A 519 45.41 -14.42 60.18
C ALA A 519 44.80 -15.10 58.94
#